data_AF-A0A9E0THM7-F1
#
_entry.id   AF-A0A9E0THM7-F1
#
_cell.length_a   1.000
_cell.length_b   1.000
_cell.length_c   1.000
_cell.angle_alpha   90.00
_cell.angle_beta   90.00
_cell.angle_gamma   90.00
#
_symmetry.space_group_name_H-M   'P 1'
#
loop_
_entity.id
_entity.type
_entity.pdbx_description
1 polymer ?
#
loop_
_entity_poly.entity_id
_entity_poly.type
_entity_poly.pdbx_seq_one_letter_code
_entity_poly.pdbx_strand_id
1 'polypeptide(L)'
;MRIDLSLRQLEAFVQVATSGSFRRAAAELGQAQPVVSRLIGQAEQTLGTRLFDRDTRRVEITAAGRELLPVAQRILRDFDSALSELGEFMQGRSGRVTVAALPSAGTALVPQAMVALRRTHPAVEFSLI
;
A
#
# COMPACT_ATOMS: atom_id res chain seq x y z
N MET A 1 6.29 14.45 -19.67
CA MET A 1 6.99 13.17 -19.39
C MET A 1 5.98 12.21 -18.78
N ARG A 2 5.56 11.15 -19.48
CA ARG A 2 4.69 10.12 -18.89
C ARG A 2 5.61 9.12 -18.23
N ILE A 3 5.62 9.10 -16.90
CA ILE A 3 6.51 8.22 -16.13
C ILE A 3 5.82 6.85 -16.04
N ASP A 4 6.40 5.84 -16.69
CA ASP A 4 5.92 4.46 -16.63
C ASP A 4 6.72 3.68 -15.57
N LEU A 5 6.40 3.97 -14.30
CA LEU A 5 6.98 3.33 -13.13
C LEU A 5 5.91 2.46 -12.46
N SER A 6 6.20 1.17 -12.33
CA SER A 6 5.31 0.21 -11.67
C SER A 6 5.54 0.15 -10.16
N LEU A 7 4.51 -0.23 -9.40
CA LEU A 7 4.62 -0.45 -7.95
C LEU A 7 5.70 -1.49 -7.61
N ARG A 8 5.83 -2.57 -8.40
CA ARG A 8 6.90 -3.58 -8.21
C ARG A 8 8.30 -3.00 -8.35
N GLN A 9 8.49 -2.03 -9.25
CA GLN A 9 9.78 -1.34 -9.39
C GLN A 9 10.04 -0.43 -8.19
N LEU A 10 9.02 0.26 -7.67
CA LEU A 10 9.13 1.06 -6.44
C LEU A 10 9.41 0.20 -5.21
N GLU A 11 8.75 -0.95 -5.06
CA GLU A 11 9.01 -1.94 -3.99
C GLU A 11 10.45 -2.44 -4.06
N ALA A 12 10.90 -2.88 -5.24
CA ALA A 12 12.28 -3.31 -5.45
C ALA A 12 13.27 -2.20 -5.08
N PHE A 13 13.00 -0.96 -5.49
CA PHE A 13 13.85 0.20 -5.20
C PHE A 13 13.94 0.49 -3.71
N VAL A 14 12.79 0.63 -3.03
CA VAL A 14 12.74 0.88 -1.58
C VAL A 14 13.46 -0.24 -0.83
N GLN A 15 13.22 -1.49 -1.22
CA GLN A 15 13.83 -2.64 -0.57
C GLN A 15 15.35 -2.72 -0.75
N VAL A 16 15.87 -2.39 -1.93
CA VAL A 16 17.32 -2.34 -2.15
C VAL A 16 17.93 -1.18 -1.37
N ALA A 17 17.26 -0.02 -1.30
CA ALA A 17 17.71 1.13 -0.55
C ALA A 17 17.76 0.89 0.97
N THR A 18 16.78 0.18 1.54
CA THR A 18 16.76 -0.14 2.98
C THR A 18 17.73 -1.25 3.33
N SER A 19 17.84 -2.29 2.49
CA SER A 19 18.70 -3.44 2.76
C SER A 19 20.17 -3.20 2.41
N GLY A 20 20.49 -2.25 1.51
CA GLY A 20 21.86 -2.04 1.01
C GLY A 20 22.43 -3.24 0.25
N SER A 21 21.60 -4.19 -0.18
CA SER A 21 22.03 -5.40 -0.87
C SER A 21 20.94 -5.96 -1.77
N PHE A 22 21.24 -6.08 -3.07
CA PHE A 22 20.34 -6.73 -4.03
C PHE A 22 19.98 -8.17 -3.65
N ARG A 23 20.92 -8.92 -3.06
CA ARG A 23 20.68 -10.30 -2.64
C ARG A 23 19.71 -10.35 -1.46
N ARG A 24 19.90 -9.48 -0.47
CA ARG A 24 19.03 -9.42 0.71
C ARG A 24 17.64 -8.90 0.33
N ALA A 25 17.57 -7.85 -0.48
CA ALA A 25 16.32 -7.33 -1.02
C ALA A 25 15.52 -8.40 -1.77
N ALA A 26 16.19 -9.18 -2.62
CA ALA A 26 15.54 -10.26 -3.36
C ALA A 26 14.98 -11.34 -2.44
N ALA A 27 15.72 -11.73 -1.39
CA ALA A 27 15.24 -12.69 -0.40
C ALA A 27 13.99 -12.16 0.34
N GLU A 28 13.99 -10.89 0.76
CA GLU A 28 12.86 -10.27 1.46
C GLU A 28 11.62 -10.10 0.57
N LEU A 29 11.80 -9.91 -0.74
CA LEU A 29 10.70 -9.86 -1.72
C LEU A 29 10.26 -11.23 -2.24
N GLY A 30 10.89 -12.32 -1.79
CA GLY A 30 10.64 -13.66 -2.33
C GLY A 30 10.96 -13.79 -3.82
N GLN A 31 11.92 -13.01 -4.33
CA GLN A 31 12.32 -12.98 -5.73
C GLN A 31 13.76 -13.49 -5.92
N ALA A 32 14.09 -13.87 -7.15
CA ALA A 32 15.49 -14.10 -7.51
C ALA A 32 16.23 -12.76 -7.71
N GLN A 33 17.50 -12.68 -7.29
CA GLN A 33 18.31 -11.46 -7.42
C GLN A 33 18.36 -10.87 -8.85
N PRO A 34 18.43 -11.68 -9.94
CA PRO A 34 18.36 -11.15 -11.31
C PRO A 34 17.05 -10.43 -11.62
N VAL A 35 15.93 -10.82 -10.99
CA VAL A 35 14.63 -10.17 -11.16
C VAL A 35 14.66 -8.78 -10.54
N VAL A 36 15.13 -8.65 -9.29
CA VAL A 36 15.26 -7.34 -8.61
C VAL A 36 16.21 -6.43 -9.39
N SER A 37 17.36 -6.95 -9.83
CA SER A 37 18.32 -6.17 -10.65
C SER A 37 17.69 -5.65 -11.95
N ARG A 38 16.86 -6.47 -12.62
CA ARG A 38 16.14 -6.06 -13.83
C ARG A 38 15.10 -4.98 -13.55
N LEU A 39 14.32 -5.12 -12.47
CA LEU A 39 13.32 -4.13 -12.07
C LEU A 39 13.96 -2.76 -11.81
N ILE A 40 15.07 -2.73 -11.07
CA ILE A 40 15.84 -1.49 -10.84
C ILE A 40 16.38 -0.94 -12.16
N GLY A 41 16.98 -1.77 -13.01
CA GLY A 41 17.51 -1.30 -14.30
C GLY A 41 16.45 -0.68 -15.20
N GLN A 42 15.23 -1.24 -15.22
CA GLN A 42 14.09 -0.67 -15.94
C GLN A 42 13.63 0.65 -15.33
N ALA A 43 13.56 0.74 -14.00
CA ALA A 43 13.24 2.00 -13.32
C ALA A 43 14.26 3.10 -13.65
N GLU A 44 15.56 2.78 -13.58
CA GLU A 44 16.65 3.69 -13.95
C GLU A 44 16.56 4.14 -15.41
N GLN A 45 16.20 3.22 -16.32
CA GLN A 45 15.99 3.53 -17.74
C GLN A 45 14.79 4.47 -17.95
N THR A 46 13.66 4.22 -17.29
CA THR A 46 12.48 5.10 -17.38
C THR A 46 12.76 6.48 -16.83
N LEU A 47 13.54 6.58 -15.74
CA LEU A 47 13.89 7.85 -15.10
C LEU A 47 15.05 8.57 -15.80
N GLY A 48 15.81 7.89 -16.66
CA GLY A 48 17.00 8.44 -17.30
C GLY A 48 18.16 8.71 -16.33
N THR A 49 18.12 8.17 -15.12
CA THR A 49 19.16 8.37 -14.08
C THR A 49 19.37 7.10 -13.26
N ARG A 50 20.58 6.93 -12.74
CA ARG A 50 20.90 5.85 -11.81
C ARG A 50 20.35 6.15 -10.43
N LEU A 51 19.77 5.14 -9.80
CA LEU A 51 19.26 5.17 -8.43
C LEU A 51 20.26 4.55 -7.46
N PHE A 52 21.11 3.64 -7.96
CA PHE A 52 22.21 3.06 -7.19
C PHE A 52 23.54 3.11 -7.95
N ASP A 53 24.61 3.38 -7.21
CA ASP A 53 25.97 3.17 -7.66
C ASP A 53 26.36 1.71 -7.39
N ARG A 54 26.86 1.06 -8.45
CA ARG A 54 27.24 -0.35 -8.44
C ARG A 54 28.76 -0.44 -8.40
N ASP A 55 29.35 -0.30 -7.22
CA ASP A 55 30.70 -0.82 -7.00
C ASP A 55 30.59 -2.29 -6.57
N THR A 56 31.57 -3.09 -6.99
CA THR A 56 31.72 -4.53 -6.73
C THR A 56 31.62 -4.95 -5.26
N ARG A 57 31.68 -4.01 -4.31
CA ARG A 57 31.64 -4.32 -2.86
C ARG A 57 30.50 -3.66 -2.09
N ARG A 58 29.86 -2.61 -2.60
CA ARG A 58 28.78 -1.90 -1.91
C ARG A 58 27.74 -1.38 -2.89
N VAL A 59 26.47 -1.54 -2.48
CA VAL A 59 25.34 -0.86 -3.12
C VAL A 59 25.16 0.45 -2.37
N GLU A 60 25.39 1.57 -3.07
CA GLU A 60 25.17 2.89 -2.51
C GLU A 60 24.05 3.59 -3.28
N ILE A 61 23.18 4.28 -2.55
CA ILE A 61 22.09 5.04 -3.13
C ILE A 61 22.63 6.36 -3.70
N THR A 62 22.26 6.70 -4.93
CA THR A 62 22.68 7.96 -5.56
C THR A 62 21.96 9.17 -4.94
N ALA A 63 22.36 10.39 -5.31
CA ALA A 63 21.58 11.59 -4.97
C ALA A 63 20.13 11.51 -5.49
N ALA A 64 19.94 11.07 -6.73
CA ALA A 64 18.61 10.88 -7.31
C ALA A 64 17.79 9.81 -6.55
N GLY A 65 18.43 8.71 -6.15
CA GLY A 65 17.80 7.71 -5.31
C GLY A 65 17.36 8.28 -3.95
N ARG A 66 18.19 9.10 -3.31
CA ARG A 66 17.84 9.73 -2.02
C ARG A 66 16.62 10.64 -2.10
N GLU A 67 16.49 11.40 -3.19
CA GLU A 67 15.31 12.23 -3.44
C GLU A 67 14.06 11.39 -3.73
N LEU A 68 14.20 10.28 -4.45
CA LEU A 68 13.08 9.40 -4.80
C LEU A 68 12.58 8.57 -3.61
N LEU A 69 13.46 8.18 -2.68
CA LEU A 69 13.15 7.28 -1.57
C LEU A 69 11.92 7.69 -0.73
N PRO A 70 11.82 8.93 -0.19
CA PRO A 70 10.67 9.33 0.60
C PRO A 70 9.37 9.33 -0.21
N VAL A 71 9.45 9.66 -1.51
CA VAL A 71 8.29 9.67 -2.41
C VAL A 71 7.81 8.26 -2.69
N ALA A 72 8.73 7.34 -3.01
CA ALA A 72 8.42 5.93 -3.25
C ALA A 72 7.79 5.27 -2.02
N GLN A 73 8.36 5.51 -0.84
CA GLN A 73 7.81 5.00 0.42
C GLN A 73 6.40 5.54 0.71
N ARG A 74 6.13 6.81 0.42
CA ARG A 74 4.79 7.38 0.60
C ARG A 74 3.78 6.71 -0.34
N ILE A 75 4.11 6.59 -1.63
CA ILE A 75 3.23 5.95 -2.62
C ILE A 75 2.88 4.51 -2.21
N LEU A 76 3.88 3.73 -1.77
CA LEU A 76 3.66 2.35 -1.33
C LEU A 76 2.77 2.29 -0.08
N ARG A 77 2.99 3.17 0.90
CA ARG A 77 2.13 3.25 2.10
C ARG A 77 0.70 3.65 1.78
N ASP A 78 0.51 4.65 0.93
CA ASP A 78 -0.81 5.13 0.55
C ASP A 78 -1.58 4.02 -0.21
N PHE A 79 -0.88 3.28 -1.07
CA PHE A 79 -1.45 2.14 -1.79
C PHE A 79 -1.83 0.98 -0.84
N ASP A 80 -0.96 0.63 0.10
CA ASP A 80 -1.22 -0.41 1.10
C ASP A 80 -2.40 -0.04 2.03
N SER A 81 -2.48 1.23 2.42
CA SER A 81 -3.59 1.77 3.22
C SER A 81 -4.91 1.68 2.44
N ALA A 82 -4.93 2.08 1.18
CA ALA A 82 -6.12 2.01 0.34
C ALA A 82 -6.60 0.56 0.11
N LEU A 83 -5.67 -0.39 -0.07
CA LEU A 83 -6.04 -1.80 -0.17
C LEU A 83 -6.55 -2.38 1.16
N SER A 84 -5.98 -1.95 2.28
CA SER A 84 -6.43 -2.35 3.61
C SER A 84 -7.85 -1.84 3.89
N GLU A 85 -8.12 -0.57 3.61
CA GLU A 85 -9.46 0.03 3.72
C GLU A 85 -10.48 -0.68 2.82
N LEU A 86 -10.10 -1.02 1.59
CA LEU A 86 -10.94 -1.80 0.68
C LEU A 86 -11.18 -3.22 1.22
N GLY A 87 -10.18 -3.84 1.84
CA GLY A 87 -10.31 -5.12 2.53
C GLY A 87 -11.30 -5.06 3.69
N GLU A 88 -11.25 -4.01 4.51
CA GLU A 88 -12.19 -3.78 5.61
C GLU A 88 -13.62 -3.54 5.10
N PHE A 89 -13.77 -2.80 4.00
CA PHE A 89 -15.05 -2.59 3.34
C PHE A 89 -15.64 -3.90 2.81
N MET A 90 -14.83 -4.70 2.11
CA MET A 90 -15.26 -6.01 1.56
C MET A 90 -15.60 -7.03 2.65
N GLN A 91 -14.99 -6.92 3.85
CA GLN A 91 -15.29 -7.75 5.01
C GLN A 91 -16.51 -7.27 5.82
N GLY A 92 -17.19 -6.19 5.38
CA GLY A 92 -18.32 -5.61 6.10
C GLY A 92 -17.94 -4.99 7.45
N ARG A 93 -16.65 -4.71 7.67
CA ARG A 93 -16.12 -4.09 8.89
C ARG A 93 -16.16 -2.56 8.83
N SER A 94 -16.29 -2.00 7.63
CA SER A 94 -16.55 -0.59 7.37
C SER A 94 -17.53 -0.42 6.20
N GLY A 95 -18.20 0.74 6.12
CA GLY A 95 -19.21 1.02 5.09
C GLY A 95 -20.49 1.64 5.66
N ARG A 96 -21.48 1.92 4.80
CA ARG A 96 -22.76 2.52 5.21
C ARG A 96 -23.90 1.52 5.14
N VAL A 97 -24.57 1.30 6.27
CA VAL A 97 -25.82 0.53 6.32
C VAL A 97 -26.99 1.50 6.43
N THR A 98 -27.89 1.42 5.46
CA THR A 98 -29.14 2.17 5.45
C THR A 98 -30.30 1.24 5.77
N VAL A 99 -31.00 1.52 6.87
CA VAL A 99 -32.15 0.72 7.33
C VAL A 99 -33.42 1.50 7.07
N ALA A 100 -34.35 0.90 6.32
CA ALA A 100 -35.72 1.37 6.21
C ALA A 100 -36.59 0.56 7.18
N ALA A 101 -37.35 1.24 8.03
CA ALA A 101 -38.16 0.58 9.04
C ALA A 101 -39.51 1.28 9.25
N LEU A 102 -40.52 0.48 9.63
CA LEU A 102 -41.77 1.00 10.15
C LEU A 102 -41.49 1.84 11.41
N PRO A 103 -42.23 2.94 11.68
CA PRO A 103 -41.95 3.85 12.80
C PRO A 103 -41.85 3.14 14.17
N SER A 104 -42.68 2.12 14.40
CA SER A 104 -42.66 1.29 15.60
C SER A 104 -41.38 0.45 15.75
N ALA A 105 -40.83 -0.05 14.65
CA ALA A 105 -39.57 -0.81 14.64
C ALA A 105 -38.33 0.09 14.66
N GLY A 106 -38.39 1.26 14.01
CA GLY A 106 -37.30 2.25 13.95
C GLY A 106 -36.96 2.85 15.31
N THR A 107 -37.92 2.88 16.24
CA THR A 107 -37.74 3.43 17.59
C THR A 107 -37.40 2.37 18.64
N ALA A 108 -37.93 1.15 18.51
CA ALA A 108 -37.74 0.10 19.52
C ALA A 108 -36.63 -0.90 19.18
N LEU A 109 -36.54 -1.35 17.92
CA LEU A 109 -35.70 -2.49 17.52
C LEU A 109 -34.40 -2.05 16.85
N VAL A 110 -34.47 -1.10 15.92
CA VAL A 110 -33.31 -0.64 15.13
C VAL A 110 -32.19 -0.08 16.02
N PRO A 111 -32.46 0.75 17.06
CA PRO A 111 -31.39 1.26 17.92
C PRO A 111 -30.65 0.17 18.69
N GLN A 112 -31.36 -0.88 19.14
CA GLN A 112 -30.76 -2.00 19.86
C GLN A 112 -29.86 -2.83 18.94
N ALA A 113 -30.31 -3.11 17.72
CA ALA A 113 -29.51 -3.80 16.70
C ALA A 113 -28.26 -2.99 16.30
N MET A 114 -28.38 -1.67 16.17
CA MET A 114 -27.24 -0.78 15.88
C MET A 114 -26.19 -0.80 16.99
N VAL A 115 -26.60 -0.77 18.27
CA VAL A 115 -25.67 -0.85 19.41
C VAL A 115 -24.95 -2.20 19.43
N ALA A 116 -25.67 -3.30 19.19
CA ALA A 116 -25.07 -4.63 19.13
C ALA A 116 -24.06 -4.77 17.98
N LEU A 117 -24.39 -4.23 16.80
CA LEU A 117 -23.51 -4.28 15.63
C LEU A 117 -22.28 -3.36 15.78
N ARG A 118 -22.42 -2.16 16.35
CA ARG A 118 -21.29 -1.25 16.63
C ARG A 118 -20.25 -1.86 17.57
N ARG A 119 -20.66 -2.75 18.48
CA ARG A 119 -19.72 -3.45 19.38
C ARG A 119 -18.81 -4.43 18.64
N THR A 120 -19.27 -5.01 17.53
CA THR A 120 -18.50 -5.98 16.75
C THR A 120 -17.90 -5.39 15.47
N HIS A 121 -18.47 -4.29 14.95
CA HIS A 121 -18.07 -3.62 13.70
C HIS A 121 -18.09 -2.09 13.89
N PRO A 122 -17.12 -1.51 14.61
CA PRO A 122 -17.14 -0.10 15.02
C PRO A 122 -16.96 0.90 13.87
N ALA A 123 -16.42 0.48 12.72
CA ALA A 123 -16.19 1.35 11.55
C ALA A 123 -17.38 1.38 10.55
N VAL A 124 -18.52 0.76 10.88
CA VAL A 124 -19.75 0.82 10.08
C VAL A 124 -20.57 2.07 10.45
N GLU A 125 -20.88 2.89 9.46
CA GLU A 125 -21.73 4.07 9.56
C GLU A 125 -23.20 3.69 9.33
N PHE A 126 -24.14 4.27 10.10
CA PHE A 126 -25.56 3.93 10.01
C PHE A 126 -26.39 5.14 9.61
N SER A 127 -27.40 4.90 8.78
CA SER A 127 -28.47 5.85 8.50
C SER A 127 -29.83 5.12 8.59
N LEU A 128 -30.80 5.77 9.21
CA LEU A 128 -32.20 5.34 9.23
C LEU A 128 -32.98 6.28 8.30
N ILE A 129 -33.78 5.72 7.40
CA ILE A 129 -34.68 6.46 6.50
C ILE A 129 -36.09 5.91 6.56
#